data_AF-A0A7C3R5Y5-F1
#
_entry.id   AF-A0A7C3R5Y5-F1
#
_cell.length_a   1.000
_cell.length_b   1.000
_cell.length_c   1.000
_cell.angle_alpha   90.00
_cell.angle_beta   90.00
_cell.angle_gamma   90.00
#
_symmetry.space_group_name_H-M   'P 1'
#
loop_
_entity.id
_entity.type
_entity.pdbx_description
1 polymer ?
#
loop_
_entity_poly.entity_id
_entity_poly.type
_entity_poly.pdbx_seq_one_letter_code
_entity_poly.pdbx_strand_id
1 'polypeptide(L)'
;MRKKITVLLCLLLVISSVKFVFGEDLANVNWYIEGDKLIIDLKAPVRLAYTSFTLSNPNRLVIDVYNATLPKSQSFEVNKSPVRILRMAPRRDRSLRITLEGSKIPKYYINLAENDLRLSIVVQLDISPVSTLLRKILYGNNRISIYTTSSCKFKSILDDNPPRFIMEFPCASFSGKIEGITGSGVINRVLAYDYEDINKNVNTIVVVELKNKIEPVITENKDQNIIQLDFARETQTVSVSSTRTTVTPAEQAKKVTTKSTEKRVSLSFKDADIKDVLQALSIKAGTNIVIDEGVSKKITLVLNNVTAKEALEIITKASGLAYEKWDNGYIVSTPKRLLEILDSGITREKVPVQIVEAIEIKSDTNQIQNTLKVVYPDIVTSITGKYLVLRG
;
A
#
# COMPACT_ATOMS: atom_id res chain seq x y z
N MET A 1 34.64 22.67 -92.46
CA MET A 1 33.70 23.22 -91.46
C MET A 1 32.65 22.15 -91.17
N ARG A 2 32.58 21.64 -89.92
CA ARG A 2 31.48 20.86 -89.25
C ARG A 2 30.94 19.57 -89.93
N LYS A 3 30.62 18.46 -89.27
CA LYS A 3 30.85 17.87 -87.94
C LYS A 3 30.34 16.41 -88.07
N LYS A 4 30.99 15.47 -87.37
CA LYS A 4 30.77 14.01 -87.41
C LYS A 4 29.46 13.58 -86.70
N ILE A 5 28.79 12.58 -87.29
CA ILE A 5 28.27 11.30 -86.74
C ILE A 5 27.83 11.28 -85.27
N THR A 6 26.61 10.82 -84.97
CA THR A 6 26.30 9.51 -84.34
C THR A 6 24.80 9.36 -84.08
N VAL A 7 24.22 8.27 -84.60
CA VAL A 7 22.89 7.74 -84.27
C VAL A 7 23.04 6.88 -83.00
N LEU A 8 22.23 7.11 -81.96
CA LEU A 8 21.89 6.05 -81.00
C LEU A 8 20.57 6.34 -80.26
N LEU A 9 19.56 5.56 -80.64
CA LEU A 9 18.51 4.95 -79.81
C LEU A 9 18.28 5.53 -78.39
N CYS A 10 17.14 6.20 -78.19
CA CYS A 10 16.56 6.38 -76.85
C CYS A 10 15.02 6.53 -76.96
N LEU A 11 14.36 5.43 -77.30
CA LEU A 11 12.93 5.24 -77.10
C LEU A 11 12.76 4.12 -76.06
N LEU A 12 13.05 4.42 -74.79
CA LEU A 12 12.76 3.54 -73.67
C LEU A 12 12.61 4.36 -72.38
N LEU A 13 11.43 4.23 -71.77
CA LEU A 13 11.13 4.49 -70.37
C LEU A 13 11.38 5.91 -69.83
N VAL A 14 10.42 6.81 -70.07
CA VAL A 14 10.03 7.79 -69.04
C VAL A 14 8.80 7.25 -68.31
N ILE A 15 8.94 6.07 -67.70
CA ILE A 15 8.27 5.79 -66.43
C ILE A 15 9.36 6.08 -65.40
N SER A 16 9.67 7.36 -65.20
CA SER A 16 10.43 7.75 -64.03
C SER A 16 9.56 7.36 -62.85
N SER A 17 10.04 6.36 -62.11
CA SER A 17 9.49 5.91 -60.85
C SER A 17 9.19 7.12 -59.98
N VAL A 18 7.93 7.53 -59.92
CA VAL A 18 7.40 8.24 -58.76
C VAL A 18 7.56 7.24 -57.63
N LYS A 19 8.71 7.30 -56.96
CA LYS A 19 8.85 6.68 -55.65
C LYS A 19 7.87 7.45 -54.79
N PHE A 20 6.67 6.91 -54.60
CA PHE A 20 5.88 7.22 -53.42
C PHE A 20 6.77 6.85 -52.24
N VAL A 21 7.49 7.83 -51.72
CA VAL A 21 7.99 7.79 -50.36
C VAL A 21 6.72 7.92 -49.51
N PHE A 22 6.09 6.78 -49.20
CA PHE A 22 5.10 6.74 -48.13
C PHE A 22 5.85 7.17 -46.86
N GLY A 23 5.68 8.42 -46.46
CA GLY A 23 6.20 8.93 -45.21
C GLY A 23 5.73 8.00 -44.09
N GLU A 24 6.62 7.65 -43.17
CA GLU A 24 6.22 6.85 -42.02
C GLU A 24 5.11 7.58 -41.26
N ASP A 25 4.00 6.89 -40.95
CA ASP A 25 2.88 7.40 -40.13
C ASP A 25 3.30 7.51 -38.66
N LEU A 26 4.38 8.25 -38.41
CA LEU A 26 4.98 8.42 -37.11
C LEU A 26 4.04 9.25 -36.24
N ALA A 27 3.58 8.62 -35.17
CA ALA A 27 2.81 9.32 -34.16
C ALA A 27 3.73 10.10 -33.24
N ASN A 28 3.34 11.34 -32.91
CA ASN A 28 3.87 12.03 -31.75
C ASN A 28 3.08 11.55 -30.53
N VAL A 29 3.75 10.88 -29.60
CA VAL A 29 3.11 10.38 -28.38
C VAL A 29 3.80 10.96 -27.17
N ASN A 30 3.01 11.61 -26.32
CA ASN A 30 3.43 12.14 -25.03
C ASN A 30 2.65 11.46 -23.91
N TRP A 31 3.25 11.37 -22.73
CA TRP A 31 2.54 10.89 -21.54
C TRP A 31 2.98 11.68 -20.31
N TYR A 32 2.05 11.85 -19.37
CA TYR A 32 2.29 12.57 -18.11
C TYR A 32 1.27 12.14 -17.06
N ILE A 33 1.55 12.47 -15.80
CA ILE A 33 0.62 12.27 -14.68
C ILE A 33 0.08 13.63 -14.26
N GLU A 34 -1.24 13.73 -14.17
CA GLU A 34 -1.94 14.92 -13.66
C GLU A 34 -2.91 14.48 -12.56
N GLY A 35 -2.61 14.85 -11.31
CA GLY A 35 -3.36 14.38 -10.15
C GLY A 35 -3.33 12.86 -10.01
N ASP A 36 -4.52 12.25 -10.07
CA ASP A 36 -4.75 10.80 -10.00
C ASP A 36 -4.87 10.14 -11.38
N LYS A 37 -4.45 10.82 -12.46
CA LYS A 37 -4.60 10.33 -13.84
C LYS A 37 -3.26 10.20 -14.54
N LEU A 38 -3.06 9.07 -15.21
CA LEU A 38 -2.05 8.92 -16.26
C LEU A 38 -2.70 9.27 -17.60
N ILE A 39 -2.14 10.25 -18.30
CA ILE A 39 -2.63 10.72 -19.59
C ILE A 39 -1.61 10.37 -20.67
N ILE A 40 -2.08 9.77 -21.76
CA ILE A 40 -1.26 9.44 -22.94
C ILE A 40 -1.92 10.10 -24.15
N ASP A 41 -1.26 11.12 -24.68
CA ASP A 41 -1.72 11.91 -25.81
C ASP A 41 -0.97 11.52 -27.08
N LEU A 42 -1.73 11.16 -28.11
CA LEU A 42 -1.21 10.76 -29.41
C LEU A 42 -1.72 11.69 -30.50
N LYS A 43 -0.82 12.15 -31.38
CA LYS A 43 -1.14 12.92 -32.58
C LYS A 43 -0.53 12.25 -33.81
N ALA A 44 -1.33 12.07 -34.86
CA ALA A 44 -0.89 11.51 -36.13
C ALA A 44 -1.26 12.42 -37.32
N PRO A 45 -0.57 12.29 -38.47
CA PRO A 45 -0.90 13.03 -39.68
C PRO A 45 -2.15 12.48 -40.41
N VAL A 46 -2.59 11.28 -40.05
CA VAL A 46 -3.73 10.57 -40.64
C VAL A 46 -4.75 10.24 -39.54
N ARG A 47 -6.02 10.06 -39.92
CA ARG A 47 -7.10 9.69 -38.99
C ARG A 47 -6.78 8.39 -38.27
N LEU A 48 -6.91 8.43 -36.96
CA LEU A 48 -6.65 7.34 -36.05
C LEU A 48 -7.90 6.48 -35.89
N ALA A 49 -7.67 5.19 -35.70
CA ALA A 49 -8.67 4.27 -35.16
C ALA A 49 -8.01 3.48 -34.04
N TYR A 50 -8.79 2.90 -33.14
CA TYR A 50 -8.24 2.09 -32.08
C TYR A 50 -9.13 0.90 -31.71
N THR A 51 -8.50 -0.12 -31.14
CA THR A 51 -9.17 -1.20 -30.43
C THR A 51 -8.51 -1.38 -29.07
N SER A 52 -9.27 -1.73 -28.03
CA SER A 52 -8.72 -2.08 -26.72
C SER A 52 -9.21 -3.44 -26.24
N PHE A 53 -8.37 -4.10 -25.45
CA PHE A 53 -8.70 -5.36 -24.79
C PHE A 53 -7.82 -5.55 -23.55
N THR A 54 -8.12 -6.58 -22.77
CA THR A 54 -7.39 -6.88 -21.53
C THR A 54 -6.82 -8.29 -21.56
N LEU A 55 -5.72 -8.50 -20.86
CA LEU A 55 -5.12 -9.81 -20.61
C LEU A 55 -4.99 -10.01 -19.10
N SER A 56 -5.26 -11.23 -18.64
CA SER A 56 -4.99 -11.68 -17.27
C SER A 56 -3.78 -12.60 -17.28
N ASN A 57 -2.83 -12.39 -16.36
CA ASN A 57 -1.53 -13.08 -16.21
C ASN A 57 -0.39 -12.63 -17.17
N PRO A 58 0.27 -11.49 -16.88
CA PRO A 58 -0.08 -10.48 -15.87
C PRO A 58 -1.23 -9.59 -16.35
N ASN A 59 -1.80 -8.77 -15.46
CA ASN A 59 -2.87 -7.83 -15.80
C ASN A 59 -2.34 -6.77 -16.78
N ARG A 60 -2.89 -6.74 -17.99
CA ARG A 60 -2.52 -5.78 -19.04
C ARG A 60 -3.74 -5.15 -19.67
N LEU A 61 -3.76 -3.82 -19.76
CA LEU A 61 -4.62 -3.10 -20.69
C LEU A 61 -3.82 -2.88 -21.97
N VAL A 62 -4.36 -3.34 -23.11
CA VAL A 62 -3.72 -3.20 -24.42
C VAL A 62 -4.62 -2.32 -25.29
N ILE A 63 -4.01 -1.31 -25.91
CA ILE A 63 -4.64 -0.46 -26.92
C ILE A 63 -3.81 -0.56 -28.21
N ASP A 64 -4.43 -1.06 -29.26
CA ASP A 64 -3.87 -1.04 -30.61
C ASP A 64 -4.42 0.19 -31.34
N VAL A 65 -3.53 1.09 -31.75
CA VAL A 65 -3.84 2.32 -32.47
C VAL A 65 -3.40 2.15 -33.93
N TYR A 66 -4.36 2.19 -34.85
CA TYR A 66 -4.13 2.07 -36.29
C TYR A 66 -3.75 3.43 -36.89
N ASN A 67 -3.02 3.38 -38.02
CA ASN A 67 -2.49 4.57 -38.71
C ASN A 67 -1.53 5.41 -37.82
N ALA A 68 -0.86 4.73 -36.90
CA ALA A 68 0.12 5.29 -36.00
C ALA A 68 1.22 4.26 -35.78
N THR A 69 2.49 4.66 -35.83
CA THR A 69 3.62 3.80 -35.48
C THR A 69 4.73 4.59 -34.80
N LEU A 70 5.72 3.88 -34.25
CA LEU A 70 6.95 4.43 -33.69
C LEU A 70 8.16 3.79 -34.37
N PRO A 71 9.31 4.50 -34.48
CA PRO A 71 10.49 3.94 -35.12
C PRO A 71 11.10 2.78 -34.32
N LYS A 72 10.91 2.77 -33.00
CA LYS A 72 11.37 1.70 -32.09
C LYS A 72 10.45 1.56 -30.90
N SER A 73 10.46 0.39 -30.27
CA SER A 73 9.76 0.18 -29.01
C SER A 73 10.33 1.07 -27.90
N GLN A 74 9.45 1.51 -27.02
CA GLN A 74 9.76 2.30 -25.83
C GLN A 74 9.05 1.68 -24.62
N SER A 75 9.68 1.75 -23.45
CA SER A 75 9.12 1.24 -22.19
C SER A 75 9.48 2.21 -21.08
N PHE A 76 8.49 2.56 -20.27
CA PHE A 76 8.60 3.53 -19.19
C PHE A 76 8.07 2.93 -17.90
N GLU A 77 8.82 3.10 -16.82
CA GLU A 77 8.32 2.78 -15.49
C GLU A 77 7.40 3.90 -15.02
N VAL A 78 6.11 3.59 -14.87
CA VAL A 78 5.13 4.51 -14.29
C VAL A 78 5.14 4.37 -12.76
N ASN A 79 5.22 3.13 -12.25
CA ASN A 79 5.33 2.79 -10.83
C ASN A 79 4.25 3.45 -9.94
N LYS A 80 3.01 3.51 -10.42
CA LYS A 80 1.87 4.07 -9.68
C LYS A 80 0.65 3.17 -9.82
N SER A 81 0.09 2.67 -8.72
CA SER A 81 -1.05 1.74 -8.80
C SER A 81 -2.19 2.30 -9.65
N PRO A 82 -2.84 1.47 -10.48
CA PRO A 82 -2.49 0.07 -10.72
C PRO A 82 -1.43 -0.12 -11.81
N VAL A 83 -0.94 0.95 -12.46
CA VAL A 83 -0.02 0.91 -13.61
C VAL A 83 1.45 0.90 -13.16
N ARG A 84 2.15 -0.19 -13.46
CA ARG A 84 3.58 -0.31 -13.21
C ARG A 84 4.41 0.15 -14.41
N ILE A 85 4.09 -0.34 -15.60
CA ILE A 85 4.86 -0.10 -16.83
C ILE A 85 3.93 0.38 -17.93
N LEU A 86 4.35 1.42 -18.65
CA LEU A 86 3.79 1.83 -19.94
C LEU A 86 4.76 1.38 -21.04
N ARG A 87 4.29 0.53 -21.94
CA ARG A 87 5.04 0.07 -23.11
C ARG A 87 4.38 0.50 -24.40
N MET A 88 5.19 0.90 -25.37
CA MET A 88 4.77 1.35 -26.69
C MET A 88 5.61 0.62 -27.73
N ALA A 89 4.98 -0.10 -28.66
CA ALA A 89 5.70 -0.90 -29.63
C ALA A 89 5.05 -0.84 -31.02
N PRO A 90 5.83 -0.63 -32.09
CA PRO A 90 5.33 -0.79 -33.44
C PRO A 90 4.99 -2.25 -33.71
N ARG A 91 3.96 -2.47 -34.53
CA ARG A 91 3.54 -3.80 -35.00
C ARG A 91 3.83 -3.98 -36.49
N ARG A 92 3.78 -5.24 -36.93
CA ARG A 92 4.04 -5.61 -38.33
C ARG A 92 3.04 -5.00 -39.32
N ASP A 93 1.81 -4.79 -38.86
CA ASP A 93 0.71 -4.15 -39.60
C ASP A 93 0.79 -2.61 -39.57
N ARG A 94 1.92 -2.04 -39.12
CA ARG A 94 2.15 -0.60 -38.96
C ARG A 94 1.20 0.08 -37.97
N SER A 95 0.57 -0.67 -37.07
CA SER A 95 -0.14 -0.12 -35.92
C SER A 95 0.79 0.04 -34.71
N LEU A 96 0.40 0.93 -33.78
CA LEU A 96 1.08 1.17 -32.53
C LEU A 96 0.34 0.42 -31.42
N ARG A 97 1.04 -0.48 -30.73
CA ARG A 97 0.52 -1.11 -29.53
C ARG A 97 1.00 -0.35 -28.30
N ILE A 98 0.04 0.17 -27.54
CA ILE A 98 0.24 0.71 -26.19
C ILE A 98 -0.20 -0.36 -25.19
N THR A 99 0.62 -0.64 -24.19
CA THR A 99 0.35 -1.66 -23.17
C THR A 99 0.64 -1.09 -21.79
N LEU A 100 -0.33 -1.15 -20.90
CA LEU A 100 -0.19 -0.82 -19.49
C LEU A 100 -0.15 -2.11 -18.70
N GLU A 101 1.00 -2.41 -18.09
CA GLU A 101 1.18 -3.59 -17.23
C GLU A 101 1.02 -3.16 -15.78
N GLY A 102 0.24 -3.91 -15.00
CA GLY A 102 -0.19 -3.45 -13.68
C GLY A 102 -0.59 -4.53 -12.68
N SER A 103 -0.93 -4.10 -11.47
CA SER A 103 -1.44 -4.95 -10.38
C SER A 103 -2.88 -5.41 -10.64
N LYS A 104 -3.70 -4.57 -11.26
CA LYS A 104 -5.07 -4.83 -11.72
C LYS A 104 -5.34 -4.03 -13.00
N ILE A 105 -6.46 -4.31 -13.69
CA ILE A 105 -6.88 -3.50 -14.84
C ILE A 105 -7.36 -2.12 -14.34
N PRO A 106 -6.76 -1.00 -14.79
CA PRO A 106 -7.22 0.33 -14.41
C PRO A 106 -8.58 0.66 -15.02
N LYS A 107 -9.33 1.57 -14.37
CA LYS A 107 -10.42 2.27 -15.06
C LYS A 107 -9.81 3.24 -16.07
N TYR A 108 -10.37 3.31 -17.27
CA TYR A 108 -9.86 4.17 -18.33
C TYR A 108 -10.98 4.62 -19.26
N TYR A 109 -10.72 5.71 -19.98
CA TYR A 109 -11.51 6.12 -21.13
C TYR A 109 -10.59 6.66 -22.22
N ILE A 110 -11.03 6.60 -23.47
CA ILE A 110 -10.27 7.04 -24.64
C ILE A 110 -11.11 8.06 -25.38
N ASN A 111 -10.56 9.25 -25.58
CA ASN A 111 -11.19 10.32 -26.35
C ASN A 111 -10.50 10.44 -27.70
N LEU A 112 -11.28 10.33 -28.77
CA LEU A 112 -10.85 10.67 -30.12
C LEU A 112 -11.39 12.06 -30.44
N ALA A 113 -10.53 12.99 -30.84
CA ALA A 113 -10.94 14.35 -31.20
C ALA A 113 -11.83 14.36 -32.45
N GLU A 114 -12.63 15.41 -32.66
CA GLU A 114 -13.59 15.50 -33.79
C GLU A 114 -12.97 15.32 -35.19
N ASN A 115 -11.67 15.54 -35.36
CA ASN A 115 -10.95 15.35 -36.62
C ASN A 115 -10.22 14.00 -36.73
N ASP A 116 -10.33 13.14 -35.72
CA ASP A 116 -9.66 11.85 -35.56
C ASP A 116 -8.12 11.89 -35.64
N LEU A 117 -7.48 13.07 -35.63
CA LEU A 117 -6.02 13.20 -35.71
C LEU A 117 -5.34 13.17 -34.33
N ARG A 118 -6.15 13.19 -33.26
CA ARG A 118 -5.69 13.17 -31.86
C ARG A 118 -6.49 12.16 -31.06
N LEU A 119 -5.76 11.34 -30.29
CA LEU A 119 -6.32 10.36 -29.37
C LEU A 119 -5.72 10.61 -27.99
N SER A 120 -6.56 10.69 -26.96
CA SER A 120 -6.14 10.85 -25.56
C SER A 120 -6.64 9.67 -24.75
N ILE A 121 -5.73 8.92 -24.14
CA ILE A 121 -6.03 7.81 -23.23
C ILE A 121 -5.88 8.34 -21.82
N VAL A 122 -6.96 8.32 -21.05
CA VAL A 122 -6.95 8.74 -19.65
C VAL A 122 -7.16 7.52 -18.77
N VAL A 123 -6.20 7.26 -17.90
CA VAL A 123 -6.14 6.09 -17.05
C VAL A 123 -6.21 6.54 -15.60
N GLN A 124 -7.21 6.05 -14.88
CA GLN A 124 -7.35 6.32 -13.46
C GLN A 124 -6.29 5.53 -12.67
N LEU A 125 -5.49 6.26 -11.91
CA LEU A 125 -4.56 5.70 -10.95
C LEU A 125 -5.25 5.62 -9.58
N ASP A 126 -4.84 4.65 -8.76
CA ASP A 126 -5.14 4.58 -7.34
C ASP A 126 -4.11 5.40 -6.53
N ILE A 127 -3.72 6.54 -7.08
CA ILE A 127 -2.96 7.56 -6.35
C ILE A 127 -4.01 8.53 -5.84
N SER A 128 -3.95 8.84 -4.56
CA SER A 128 -4.63 10.03 -4.10
C SER A 128 -3.67 11.20 -4.17
N PRO A 129 -4.04 12.33 -4.80
CA PRO A 129 -3.27 13.55 -4.66
C PRO A 129 -3.16 13.88 -3.17
N VAL A 130 -2.05 14.51 -2.74
CA VAL A 130 -1.98 15.05 -1.37
C VAL A 130 -3.12 16.06 -1.23
N SER A 131 -4.22 15.64 -0.62
CA SER A 131 -5.47 16.41 -0.55
C SER A 131 -5.55 17.22 0.74
N THR A 132 -4.69 16.88 1.70
CA THR A 132 -4.75 17.42 3.06
C THR A 132 -3.35 17.65 3.61
N LEU A 133 -3.12 18.83 4.18
CA LEU A 133 -1.93 19.12 4.96
C LEU A 133 -2.26 19.08 6.45
N LEU A 134 -1.47 18.35 7.23
CA LEU A 134 -1.50 18.42 8.69
C LEU A 134 -0.60 19.58 9.13
N ARG A 135 -1.22 20.73 9.41
CA ARG A 135 -0.53 22.01 9.60
C ARG A 135 0.03 22.22 11.00
N LYS A 136 -0.64 21.66 11.99
CA LYS A 136 -0.26 21.84 13.40
C LYS A 136 -0.80 20.69 14.22
N ILE A 137 0.02 20.22 15.16
CA ILE A 137 -0.41 19.30 16.21
C ILE A 137 -0.13 19.96 17.55
N LEU A 138 -1.20 20.24 18.29
CA LEU A 138 -1.14 20.71 19.66
C LEU A 138 -1.42 19.54 20.59
N TYR A 139 -0.58 19.36 21.60
CA TYR A 139 -0.85 18.35 22.62
C TYR A 139 -0.62 18.89 24.03
N GLY A 140 -1.56 18.56 24.91
CA GLY A 140 -1.48 18.78 26.36
C GLY A 140 -1.37 17.46 27.10
N ASN A 141 -1.75 17.47 28.38
CA ASN A 141 -1.65 16.28 29.25
C ASN A 141 -2.48 15.09 28.77
N ASN A 142 -3.73 15.33 28.37
CA ASN A 142 -4.71 14.29 28.04
C ASN A 142 -5.49 14.58 26.75
N ARG A 143 -5.07 15.60 25.98
CA ARG A 143 -5.78 16.04 24.77
C ARG A 143 -4.80 16.33 23.65
N ILE A 144 -5.18 15.97 22.43
CA ILE A 144 -4.47 16.32 21.20
C ILE A 144 -5.45 16.98 20.24
N SER A 145 -4.98 18.02 19.55
CA SER A 145 -5.71 18.68 18.46
C SER A 145 -4.83 18.69 17.22
N ILE A 146 -5.31 18.03 16.16
CA ILE A 146 -4.67 17.94 14.86
C ILE A 146 -5.43 18.88 13.91
N TYR A 147 -4.72 19.89 13.38
CA TYR A 147 -5.27 20.87 12.45
C TYR A 147 -4.95 20.48 11.02
N THR A 148 -5.99 20.30 10.20
CA THR A 148 -5.87 19.94 8.78
C THR A 148 -6.33 21.09 7.87
N THR A 149 -5.98 21.04 6.57
CA THR A 149 -6.51 21.99 5.57
C THR A 149 -7.90 21.64 5.05
N SER A 150 -8.29 20.39 5.21
CA SER A 150 -9.51 19.79 4.68
C SER A 150 -9.85 18.54 5.50
N SER A 151 -11.10 18.07 5.42
CA SER A 151 -11.48 16.80 6.01
C SER A 151 -10.67 15.65 5.42
N CYS A 152 -10.09 14.81 6.27
CA CYS A 152 -9.28 13.67 5.86
C CYS A 152 -9.74 12.42 6.61
N LYS A 153 -10.03 11.35 5.87
CA LYS A 153 -10.29 10.05 6.49
C LYS A 153 -8.98 9.50 7.02
N PHE A 154 -9.01 8.90 8.20
CA PHE A 154 -7.84 8.26 8.80
C PHE A 154 -8.20 6.86 9.29
N LYS A 155 -7.19 6.00 9.40
CA LYS A 155 -7.27 4.76 10.16
C LYS A 155 -6.60 4.99 11.49
N SER A 156 -7.02 4.26 12.53
CA SER A 156 -6.34 4.32 13.81
C SER A 156 -6.21 2.95 14.47
N ILE A 157 -5.16 2.80 15.27
CA ILE A 157 -4.81 1.58 15.97
C ILE A 157 -4.35 1.97 17.38
N LEU A 158 -4.90 1.29 18.39
CA LEU A 158 -4.39 1.33 19.75
C LEU A 158 -3.51 0.11 19.99
N ASP A 159 -2.21 0.34 20.15
CA ASP A 159 -1.23 -0.68 20.44
C ASP A 159 -0.79 -0.58 21.91
N ASP A 160 -0.51 -1.72 22.52
CA ASP A 160 -0.18 -1.85 23.95
C ASP A 160 1.34 -1.98 24.18
N ASN A 161 2.13 -2.00 23.10
CA ASN A 161 3.50 -2.49 23.19
C ASN A 161 4.55 -1.71 22.34
N PRO A 162 5.07 -0.56 22.84
CA PRO A 162 4.62 0.19 24.03
C PRO A 162 3.26 0.86 23.79
N PRO A 163 2.52 1.27 24.84
CA PRO A 163 1.22 1.90 24.69
C PRO A 163 1.28 3.10 23.75
N ARG A 164 0.58 3.02 22.62
CA ARG A 164 0.58 4.05 21.59
C ARG A 164 -0.73 4.06 20.84
N PHE A 165 -1.22 5.25 20.57
CA PHE A 165 -2.34 5.46 19.65
C PHE A 165 -1.77 5.98 18.33
N ILE A 166 -1.94 5.19 17.26
CA ILE A 166 -1.40 5.49 15.93
C ILE A 166 -2.56 5.88 15.04
N MET A 167 -2.40 6.99 14.33
CA MET A 167 -3.31 7.41 13.28
C MET A 167 -2.56 7.44 11.95
N GLU A 168 -3.12 6.81 10.94
CA GLU A 168 -2.63 6.88 9.57
C GLU A 168 -3.59 7.75 8.77
N PHE A 169 -3.05 8.78 8.14
CA PHE A 169 -3.72 9.70 7.23
C PHE A 169 -3.26 9.38 5.81
N PRO A 170 -4.00 8.54 5.07
CA PRO A 170 -3.73 8.36 3.66
C PRO A 170 -3.75 9.71 2.97
N CYS A 171 -2.78 9.93 2.07
CA CYS A 171 -2.87 11.03 1.11
C CYS A 171 -2.79 12.41 1.78
N ALA A 172 -2.19 12.44 2.96
CA ALA A 172 -1.86 13.64 3.69
C ALA A 172 -0.33 13.80 3.77
N SER A 173 0.09 15.05 3.97
CA SER A 173 1.48 15.36 4.27
C SER A 173 1.57 16.24 5.51
N PHE A 174 2.58 16.00 6.33
CA PHE A 174 2.89 16.79 7.51
C PHE A 174 3.88 17.90 7.18
N SER A 175 3.38 19.13 7.10
CA SER A 175 4.21 20.34 6.89
C SER A 175 4.29 21.21 8.16
N GLY A 176 3.79 20.70 9.27
CA GLY A 176 3.45 21.48 10.47
C GLY A 176 4.49 21.46 11.57
N LYS A 177 4.19 22.20 12.65
CA LYS A 177 4.91 22.09 13.93
C LYS A 177 4.12 21.25 14.92
N ILE A 178 4.84 20.52 15.76
CA ILE A 178 4.29 19.86 16.94
C ILE A 178 4.68 20.71 18.15
N GLU A 179 3.69 21.23 18.88
CA GLU A 179 3.90 22.05 20.08
C GLU A 179 3.27 21.35 21.29
N GLY A 180 4.10 21.11 22.31
CA GLY A 180 3.71 20.44 23.54
C GLY A 180 3.63 21.38 24.72
N ILE A 181 2.58 21.22 25.53
CA ILE A 181 2.49 21.77 26.89
C ILE A 181 2.63 20.59 27.84
N THR A 182 3.84 20.04 27.96
CA THR A 182 4.09 18.78 28.69
C THR A 182 4.00 18.95 30.21
N GLY A 183 3.21 18.09 30.85
CA GLY A 183 3.03 17.95 32.31
C GLY A 183 2.59 16.53 32.73
N SER A 184 1.94 16.40 33.90
CA SER A 184 1.60 15.14 34.60
C SER A 184 0.51 14.25 33.93
N GLY A 185 0.27 14.40 32.62
CA GLY A 185 -0.76 13.70 31.86
C GLY A 185 -0.44 12.26 31.41
N VAL A 186 -1.32 11.68 30.61
CA VAL A 186 -1.18 10.31 30.06
C VAL A 186 -0.39 10.27 28.75
N ILE A 187 -0.27 11.39 28.04
CA ILE A 187 0.53 11.50 26.82
C ILE A 187 2.01 11.60 27.20
N ASN A 188 2.83 10.72 26.63
CA ASN A 188 4.29 10.74 26.79
C ASN A 188 4.94 11.62 25.72
N ARG A 189 4.58 11.40 24.45
CA ARG A 189 5.17 12.06 23.30
C ARG A 189 4.22 11.99 22.10
N VAL A 190 4.32 12.97 21.21
CA VAL A 190 3.65 12.93 19.90
C VAL A 190 4.70 13.03 18.79
N LEU A 191 4.57 12.17 17.78
CA LEU A 191 5.39 12.13 16.58
C LEU A 191 4.46 12.23 15.37
N ALA A 192 4.93 12.90 14.31
CA ALA A 192 4.29 12.87 13.00
C ALA A 192 5.36 12.85 11.92
N TYR A 193 5.20 11.98 10.92
CA TYR A 193 6.12 11.90 9.80
C TYR A 193 5.42 11.36 8.56
N ASP A 194 5.92 11.78 7.41
CA ASP A 194 5.48 11.30 6.12
C ASP A 194 6.21 10.02 5.75
N TYR A 195 5.51 9.14 5.06
CA TYR A 195 6.09 7.97 4.43
C TYR A 195 5.49 7.76 3.04
N GLU A 196 6.25 7.07 2.21
CA GLU A 196 5.82 6.73 0.86
C GLU A 196 5.42 5.24 0.82
N ASP A 197 4.19 4.96 0.38
CA ASP A 197 3.71 3.58 0.25
C ASP A 197 4.25 2.88 -1.02
N ILE A 198 3.89 1.61 -1.19
CA ILE A 198 4.28 0.80 -2.37
C ILE A 198 3.85 1.40 -3.72
N ASN A 199 2.86 2.29 -3.71
CA ASN A 199 2.31 2.95 -4.89
C ASN A 199 2.87 4.38 -5.05
N LYS A 200 3.86 4.72 -4.24
CA LYS A 200 4.48 6.04 -4.19
C LYS A 200 3.51 7.15 -3.79
N ASN A 201 2.50 6.82 -2.98
CA ASN A 201 1.63 7.80 -2.35
C ASN A 201 2.30 8.33 -1.09
N VAL A 202 2.22 9.64 -0.88
CA VAL A 202 2.64 10.26 0.37
C VAL A 202 1.50 10.15 1.37
N ASN A 203 1.79 9.54 2.51
CA ASN A 203 0.88 9.36 3.64
C ASN A 203 1.54 9.92 4.90
N THR A 204 0.75 10.37 5.87
CA THR A 204 1.26 10.80 7.18
C THR A 204 0.85 9.81 8.26
N ILE A 205 1.79 9.45 9.13
CA ILE A 205 1.48 8.74 10.38
C ILE A 205 1.65 9.72 11.54
N VAL A 206 0.66 9.78 12.43
CA VAL A 206 0.73 10.44 13.73
C VAL A 206 0.76 9.36 14.82
N VAL A 207 1.83 9.35 15.62
CA VAL A 207 2.01 8.42 16.74
C VAL A 207 1.92 9.19 18.04
N VAL A 208 0.98 8.78 18.90
CA VAL A 208 0.83 9.28 20.25
C VAL A 208 1.34 8.21 21.20
N GLU A 209 2.54 8.39 21.75
CA GLU A 209 3.04 7.53 22.81
C GLU A 209 2.30 7.85 24.12
N LEU A 210 1.81 6.81 24.78
CA LEU A 210 1.03 6.89 26.00
C LEU A 210 1.79 6.25 27.16
N LYS A 211 1.58 6.76 28.38
CA LYS A 211 2.12 6.16 29.60
C LYS A 211 1.42 4.85 29.96
N ASN A 212 0.16 4.71 29.57
CA ASN A 212 -0.66 3.53 29.76
C ASN A 212 -1.66 3.42 28.61
N LYS A 213 -2.10 2.20 28.29
CA LYS A 213 -3.05 1.95 27.21
C LYS A 213 -4.40 2.58 27.55
N ILE A 214 -4.79 3.60 26.77
CA ILE A 214 -6.08 4.28 26.87
C ILE A 214 -6.52 4.59 25.44
N GLU A 215 -7.75 4.21 25.11
CA GLU A 215 -8.37 4.63 23.86
C GLU A 215 -8.91 6.07 24.00
N PRO A 216 -8.61 6.97 23.06
CA PRO A 216 -9.17 8.31 23.09
C PRO A 216 -10.61 8.33 22.60
N VAL A 217 -11.39 9.27 23.12
CA VAL A 217 -12.60 9.72 22.42
C VAL A 217 -12.16 10.64 21.28
N ILE A 218 -12.54 10.33 20.05
CA ILE A 218 -12.19 11.11 18.87
C ILE A 218 -13.38 11.96 18.43
N THR A 219 -13.16 13.26 18.25
CA THR A 219 -14.18 14.20 17.75
C THR A 219 -13.65 14.95 16.54
N GLU A 220 -14.41 14.98 15.46
CA GLU A 220 -14.07 15.72 14.24
C GLU A 220 -14.94 16.98 14.10
N ASN A 221 -14.31 18.15 14.16
CA ASN A 221 -14.95 19.41 13.79
C ASN A 221 -14.66 19.70 12.32
N LYS A 222 -15.65 19.38 11.45
CA LYS A 222 -15.52 19.52 9.99
C LYS A 222 -15.44 20.97 9.54
N ASP A 223 -16.10 21.89 10.23
CA ASP A 223 -16.11 23.32 9.86
C ASP A 223 -14.75 23.97 10.12
N GLN A 224 -14.07 23.54 11.17
CA GLN A 224 -12.75 24.06 11.55
C GLN A 224 -11.58 23.19 11.09
N ASN A 225 -11.84 22.04 10.46
CA ASN A 225 -10.84 21.04 10.08
C ASN A 225 -9.93 20.62 11.26
N ILE A 226 -10.56 20.29 12.39
CA ILE A 226 -9.86 19.88 13.61
C ILE A 226 -10.26 18.45 13.98
N ILE A 227 -9.27 17.59 14.20
CA ILE A 227 -9.46 16.27 14.81
C ILE A 227 -8.96 16.35 16.24
N GLN A 228 -9.86 16.12 17.19
CA GLN A 228 -9.56 16.16 18.62
C GLN A 228 -9.54 14.74 19.19
N LEU A 229 -8.50 14.44 19.97
CA LEU A 229 -8.37 13.20 20.74
C LEU A 229 -8.40 13.53 22.22
N ASP A 230 -9.34 12.93 22.95
CA ASP A 230 -9.52 13.10 24.38
C ASP A 230 -9.24 11.79 25.12
N PHE A 231 -8.09 11.72 25.79
CA PHE A 231 -7.69 10.59 26.63
C PHE A 231 -8.22 10.79 28.05
N ALA A 232 -9.53 10.61 28.24
CA ALA A 232 -10.13 10.65 29.57
C ALA A 232 -9.67 9.45 30.41
N ARG A 233 -9.38 9.68 31.70
CA ARG A 233 -9.27 8.57 32.66
C ARG A 233 -10.68 8.00 32.85
N GLU A 234 -10.83 6.68 32.84
CA GLU A 234 -12.02 6.05 33.39
C GLU A 234 -12.22 6.61 34.81
N THR A 235 -13.26 7.41 34.99
CA THR A 235 -13.76 7.72 36.32
C THR A 235 -14.30 6.41 36.87
N GLN A 236 -13.57 5.80 37.80
CA GLN A 236 -14.16 4.84 38.73
C GLN A 236 -15.45 5.46 39.26
N THR A 237 -16.58 4.91 38.88
CA THR A 237 -17.87 5.22 39.48
C THR A 237 -17.81 4.73 40.93
N VAL A 238 -17.41 5.63 41.82
CA VAL A 238 -17.55 5.45 43.27
C VAL A 238 -19.05 5.44 43.54
N SER A 239 -19.62 4.24 43.66
CA SER A 239 -20.92 4.04 44.27
C SER A 239 -20.77 4.34 45.76
N VAL A 240 -21.12 5.57 46.14
CA VAL A 240 -21.27 5.97 47.53
C VAL A 240 -22.47 5.22 48.09
N SER A 241 -22.23 4.10 48.77
CA SER A 241 -23.18 3.53 49.71
C SER A 241 -22.68 3.82 51.12
N SER A 242 -23.38 4.73 51.77
CA SER A 242 -23.21 5.13 53.15
C SER A 242 -23.70 4.03 54.09
N THR A 243 -22.84 3.54 54.98
CA THR A 243 -23.23 3.24 56.37
C THR A 243 -22.02 3.12 57.29
N ARG A 244 -22.25 3.52 58.54
CA ARG A 244 -21.27 3.89 59.57
C ARG A 244 -20.93 2.70 60.48
N THR A 245 -19.66 2.66 60.92
CA THR A 245 -19.11 2.19 62.21
C THR A 245 -19.22 0.72 62.61
N THR A 246 -18.08 0.03 62.84
CA THR A 246 -17.56 -0.42 64.17
C THR A 246 -16.25 -1.26 64.08
N VAL A 247 -15.23 -0.89 64.90
CA VAL A 247 -14.20 -1.65 65.68
C VAL A 247 -13.85 -3.12 65.30
N THR A 248 -12.63 -3.72 65.33
CA THR A 248 -11.28 -3.56 65.95
C THR A 248 -10.34 -4.63 65.28
N PRO A 249 -8.99 -4.58 65.37
CA PRO A 249 -8.06 -5.27 64.45
C PRO A 249 -7.39 -6.57 64.98
N ALA A 250 -7.15 -7.54 64.07
CA ALA A 250 -6.11 -8.60 64.11
C ALA A 250 -6.13 -9.33 62.73
N GLU A 251 -5.10 -9.24 61.90
CA GLU A 251 -3.97 -10.18 61.81
C GLU A 251 -4.12 -11.20 60.66
N GLN A 252 -3.31 -10.97 59.62
CA GLN A 252 -2.69 -11.90 58.67
C GLN A 252 -3.56 -12.87 57.82
N ALA A 253 -3.57 -12.63 56.50
CA ALA A 253 -3.07 -13.61 55.53
C ALA A 253 -2.71 -12.95 54.19
N LYS A 254 -1.42 -12.98 53.91
CA LYS A 254 -0.68 -12.54 52.74
C LYS A 254 -1.11 -13.34 51.49
N LYS A 255 -1.73 -12.70 50.48
CA LYS A 255 -1.85 -13.29 49.13
C LYS A 255 -0.96 -12.51 48.18
N VAL A 256 0.22 -13.07 47.98
CA VAL A 256 1.29 -12.57 47.11
C VAL A 256 0.78 -12.51 45.67
N THR A 257 0.86 -11.30 45.11
CA THR A 257 0.80 -11.01 43.69
C THR A 257 1.90 -11.78 42.96
N THR A 258 1.57 -12.79 42.17
CA THR A 258 2.51 -13.37 41.19
C THR A 258 2.67 -12.41 40.02
N LYS A 259 3.51 -11.39 40.23
CA LYS A 259 4.13 -10.61 39.16
C LYS A 259 5.25 -11.51 38.61
N SER A 260 5.03 -12.09 37.44
CA SER A 260 6.08 -12.85 36.72
C SER A 260 7.33 -11.97 36.61
N THR A 261 8.40 -12.34 37.29
CA THR A 261 9.70 -11.68 37.18
C THR A 261 10.33 -12.09 35.86
N GLU A 262 10.15 -11.30 34.81
CA GLU A 262 10.80 -11.52 33.51
C GLU A 262 12.33 -11.58 33.68
N LYS A 263 12.95 -12.62 33.14
CA LYS A 263 14.40 -12.87 33.22
C LYS A 263 15.17 -11.75 32.52
N ARG A 264 16.07 -11.08 33.24
CA ARG A 264 16.92 -10.01 32.71
C ARG A 264 18.32 -10.52 32.39
N VAL A 265 18.94 -9.96 31.36
CA VAL A 265 20.22 -10.37 30.82
C VAL A 265 21.13 -9.17 30.57
N SER A 266 22.44 -9.40 30.68
CA SER A 266 23.48 -8.45 30.25
C SER A 266 24.37 -9.12 29.22
N LEU A 267 24.70 -8.47 28.12
CA LEU A 267 25.46 -9.00 27.00
C LEU A 267 26.42 -7.93 26.48
N SER A 268 27.60 -8.31 26.03
CA SER A 268 28.57 -7.38 25.43
C SER A 268 29.22 -8.05 24.24
N PHE A 269 29.15 -7.40 23.09
CA PHE A 269 29.69 -7.87 21.83
C PHE A 269 30.41 -6.74 21.10
N LYS A 270 31.51 -7.08 20.44
CA LYS A 270 32.28 -6.17 19.60
C LYS A 270 32.49 -6.81 18.24
N ASP A 271 32.06 -6.12 17.19
CA ASP A 271 32.15 -6.55 15.78
C ASP A 271 31.63 -7.99 15.54
N ALA A 272 30.55 -8.36 16.22
CA ALA A 272 29.96 -9.70 16.15
C ALA A 272 28.88 -9.79 15.07
N ASP A 273 28.68 -10.97 14.48
CA ASP A 273 27.54 -11.21 13.60
C ASP A 273 26.22 -11.12 14.39
N ILE A 274 25.23 -10.45 13.81
CA ILE A 274 23.92 -10.29 14.45
C ILE A 274 23.21 -11.63 14.72
N LYS A 275 23.47 -12.67 13.92
CA LYS A 275 22.97 -14.02 14.17
C LYS A 275 23.52 -14.58 15.48
N ASP A 276 24.81 -14.41 15.72
CA ASP A 276 25.48 -14.87 16.94
C ASP A 276 24.97 -14.12 18.18
N VAL A 277 24.76 -12.80 18.04
CA VAL A 277 24.18 -11.96 19.09
C VAL A 277 22.77 -12.42 19.46
N LEU A 278 21.89 -12.61 18.46
CA LEU A 278 20.51 -13.03 18.67
C LEU A 278 20.42 -14.47 19.23
N GLN A 279 21.31 -15.36 18.80
CA GLN A 279 21.40 -16.71 19.36
C GLN A 279 21.85 -16.68 20.83
N ALA A 280 22.87 -15.89 21.16
CA ALA A 280 23.33 -15.73 22.54
C ALA A 280 22.24 -15.12 23.44
N LEU A 281 21.44 -14.17 22.91
CA LEU A 281 20.28 -13.62 23.59
C LEU A 281 19.22 -14.68 23.87
N SER A 282 18.89 -15.50 22.86
CA SER A 282 17.92 -16.61 23.00
C SER A 282 18.32 -17.56 24.14
N ILE A 283 19.59 -18.00 24.16
CA ILE A 283 20.12 -18.90 25.20
C ILE A 283 20.10 -18.23 26.58
N LYS A 284 20.59 -16.99 26.69
CA LYS A 284 20.73 -16.32 27.99
C LYS A 284 19.38 -15.94 28.59
N ALA A 285 18.46 -15.45 27.76
CA ALA A 285 17.12 -15.06 28.19
C ALA A 285 16.14 -16.24 28.27
N GLY A 286 16.47 -17.40 27.69
CA GLY A 286 15.62 -18.59 27.70
C GLY A 286 14.34 -18.40 26.87
N THR A 287 14.44 -17.68 25.75
CA THR A 287 13.31 -17.45 24.82
C THR A 287 13.67 -17.94 23.43
N ASN A 288 12.68 -18.43 22.69
CA ASN A 288 12.89 -18.85 21.31
C ASN A 288 13.04 -17.62 20.41
N ILE A 289 14.09 -17.57 19.59
CA ILE A 289 14.30 -16.52 18.59
C ILE A 289 14.57 -17.20 17.25
N VAL A 290 13.67 -16.99 16.29
CA VAL A 290 13.79 -17.45 14.91
C VAL A 290 14.36 -16.31 14.07
N ILE A 291 15.39 -16.57 13.28
CA ILE A 291 16.09 -15.56 12.48
C ILE A 291 15.94 -15.91 11.01
N ASP A 292 15.44 -14.97 10.20
CA ASP A 292 15.33 -15.15 8.74
C ASP A 292 16.72 -15.25 8.08
N GLU A 293 16.83 -16.08 7.03
CA GLU A 293 18.10 -16.38 6.36
C GLU A 293 18.81 -15.14 5.81
N GLY A 294 18.04 -14.12 5.38
CA GLY A 294 18.52 -12.89 4.75
C GLY A 294 19.13 -11.87 5.72
N VAL A 295 19.16 -12.15 7.03
CA VAL A 295 19.71 -11.26 8.05
C VAL A 295 21.22 -11.48 8.18
N SER A 296 22.05 -10.60 7.62
CA SER A 296 23.51 -10.65 7.80
C SER A 296 24.10 -9.25 7.96
N LYS A 297 24.56 -8.93 9.18
CA LYS A 297 25.19 -7.65 9.55
C LYS A 297 26.08 -7.84 10.77
N LYS A 298 27.13 -7.03 10.90
CA LYS A 298 27.94 -6.94 12.12
C LYS A 298 27.45 -5.83 13.04
N ILE A 299 27.55 -6.05 14.35
CA ILE A 299 27.15 -5.09 15.38
C ILE A 299 28.10 -5.11 16.59
N THR A 300 28.29 -3.94 17.19
CA THR A 300 28.95 -3.76 18.50
C THR A 300 27.90 -3.22 19.46
N LEU A 301 27.67 -3.89 20.59
CA LEU A 301 26.66 -3.50 21.55
C LEU A 301 26.98 -3.96 22.97
N VAL A 302 26.52 -3.17 23.94
CA VAL A 302 26.56 -3.51 25.36
C VAL A 302 25.15 -3.34 25.91
N LEU A 303 24.60 -4.43 26.43
CA LEU A 303 23.30 -4.50 27.08
C LEU A 303 23.51 -4.82 28.56
N ASN A 304 22.88 -4.05 29.43
CA ASN A 304 22.99 -4.22 30.87
C ASN A 304 21.60 -4.35 31.48
N ASN A 305 21.32 -5.50 32.09
CA ASN A 305 20.09 -5.75 32.84
C ASN A 305 18.80 -5.48 32.03
N VAL A 306 18.74 -6.00 30.80
CA VAL A 306 17.61 -5.84 29.89
C VAL A 306 16.79 -7.13 29.78
N THR A 307 15.48 -7.01 29.51
CA THR A 307 14.66 -8.18 29.13
C THR A 307 14.97 -8.64 27.71
N ALA A 308 14.54 -9.85 27.34
CA ALA A 308 14.71 -10.36 25.98
C ALA A 308 14.14 -9.41 24.92
N LYS A 309 12.98 -8.83 25.21
CA LYS A 309 12.27 -7.91 24.33
C LYS A 309 12.98 -6.57 24.21
N GLU A 310 13.42 -5.99 25.33
CA GLU A 310 14.23 -4.76 25.33
C GLU A 310 15.51 -4.95 24.50
N ALA A 311 16.19 -6.08 24.67
CA ALA A 311 17.36 -6.45 23.89
C ALA A 311 17.05 -6.56 22.39
N LEU A 312 15.98 -7.28 22.01
CA LEU A 312 15.54 -7.42 20.63
C LEU A 312 15.27 -6.05 19.99
N GLU A 313 14.56 -5.17 20.69
CA GLU A 313 14.25 -3.83 20.20
C GLU A 313 15.50 -2.98 19.95
N ILE A 314 16.48 -3.03 20.84
CA ILE A 314 17.76 -2.31 20.67
C ILE A 314 18.52 -2.87 19.46
N ILE A 315 18.64 -4.21 19.37
CA ILE A 315 19.41 -4.89 18.32
C ILE A 315 18.78 -4.64 16.93
N THR A 316 17.46 -4.76 16.81
CA THR A 316 16.78 -4.61 15.52
C THR A 316 16.77 -3.15 15.05
N LYS A 317 16.56 -2.18 15.95
CA LYS A 317 16.65 -0.75 15.63
C LYS A 317 18.05 -0.36 15.14
N ALA A 318 19.09 -0.80 15.83
CA ALA A 318 20.48 -0.50 15.45
C ALA A 318 20.87 -1.10 14.08
N SER A 319 20.17 -2.15 13.66
CA SER A 319 20.53 -2.94 12.46
C SER A 319 19.54 -2.78 11.30
N GLY A 320 18.50 -1.95 11.44
CA GLY A 320 17.44 -1.78 10.44
C GLY A 320 16.63 -3.05 10.18
N LEU A 321 16.46 -3.88 11.22
CA LEU A 321 15.63 -5.08 11.21
C LEU A 321 14.33 -4.80 11.96
N ALA A 322 13.41 -5.76 11.92
CA ALA A 322 12.23 -5.80 12.74
C ALA A 322 12.10 -7.16 13.43
N TYR A 323 11.35 -7.20 14.53
CA TYR A 323 10.99 -8.44 15.19
C TYR A 323 9.49 -8.45 15.46
N GLU A 324 8.89 -9.65 15.49
CA GLU A 324 7.51 -9.85 15.92
C GLU A 324 7.45 -11.01 16.91
N LYS A 325 6.47 -11.01 17.82
CA LYS A 325 6.23 -12.17 18.68
C LYS A 325 5.58 -13.28 17.85
N TRP A 326 6.17 -14.46 17.85
CA TRP A 326 5.63 -15.64 17.19
C TRP A 326 5.49 -16.77 18.22
N ASP A 327 4.25 -17.17 18.50
CA ASP A 327 3.93 -18.24 19.45
C ASP A 327 4.64 -18.04 20.81
N ASN A 328 5.50 -18.99 21.23
CA ASN A 328 6.28 -18.90 22.47
C ASN A 328 7.67 -18.25 22.29
N GLY A 329 7.84 -17.39 21.29
CA GLY A 329 9.12 -16.77 20.96
C GLY A 329 9.00 -15.51 20.12
N TYR A 330 10.08 -15.21 19.41
CA TYR A 330 10.18 -14.06 18.52
C TYR A 330 10.70 -14.51 17.16
N ILE A 331 10.26 -13.84 16.10
CA ILE A 331 10.90 -13.90 14.80
C ILE A 331 11.59 -12.57 14.50
N VAL A 332 12.77 -12.61 13.90
CA VAL A 332 13.55 -11.43 13.50
C VAL A 332 13.83 -11.50 12.01
N SER A 333 13.48 -10.44 11.27
CA SER A 333 13.68 -10.37 9.82
C SER A 333 13.82 -8.92 9.35
N THR A 334 13.99 -8.72 8.04
CA THR A 334 13.81 -7.39 7.44
C THR A 334 12.35 -6.97 7.56
N PRO A 335 12.04 -5.65 7.70
CA PRO A 335 10.66 -5.20 7.85
C PRO A 335 9.71 -5.71 6.75
N LYS A 336 10.17 -5.71 5.49
CA LYS A 336 9.40 -6.23 4.36
C LYS A 336 9.07 -7.72 4.51
N ARG A 337 10.07 -8.54 4.82
CA ARG A 337 9.92 -10.00 4.91
C ARG A 337 9.10 -10.42 6.13
N LEU A 338 9.21 -9.67 7.23
CA LEU A 338 8.39 -9.89 8.42
C LEU A 338 6.90 -9.72 8.11
N LEU A 339 6.53 -8.72 7.30
CA LEU A 339 5.14 -8.52 6.86
C LEU A 339 4.63 -9.68 5.98
N GLU A 340 5.44 -10.15 5.02
CA GLU A 340 5.08 -11.31 4.18
C GLU A 340 4.81 -12.57 5.01
N ILE A 341 5.59 -12.78 6.06
CA ILE A 341 5.46 -13.89 7.00
C ILE A 341 4.15 -13.81 7.79
N LEU A 342 3.80 -12.62 8.27
CA LEU A 342 2.57 -12.39 9.03
C LEU A 342 1.31 -12.51 8.15
N ASP A 343 1.40 -12.09 6.89
CA ASP A 343 0.32 -12.23 5.91
C ASP A 343 0.07 -13.70 5.49
N SER A 344 1.07 -14.58 5.68
CA SER A 344 1.02 -15.97 5.22
C SER A 344 0.33 -16.94 6.20
N GLY A 345 -0.17 -16.50 7.36
CA GLY A 345 -0.66 -17.42 8.39
C GLY A 345 -1.93 -17.01 9.12
N ILE A 346 -3.11 -17.48 8.66
CA ILE A 346 -4.11 -18.23 9.48
C ILE A 346 -4.94 -19.17 8.57
N THR A 347 -4.64 -20.47 8.61
CA THR A 347 -5.64 -21.53 8.35
C THR A 347 -6.67 -21.51 9.47
N ARG A 348 -7.84 -20.90 9.25
CA ARG A 348 -9.00 -21.08 10.13
C ARG A 348 -9.75 -22.33 9.71
N GLU A 349 -10.06 -23.15 10.71
CA GLU A 349 -10.85 -24.38 10.68
C GLU A 349 -12.14 -24.20 9.86
N LYS A 350 -12.38 -25.07 8.88
CA LYS A 350 -13.57 -25.05 8.03
C LYS A 350 -14.81 -25.46 8.84
N VAL A 351 -15.69 -24.51 9.12
CA VAL A 351 -17.08 -24.80 9.53
C VAL A 351 -17.87 -25.25 8.29
N PRO A 352 -18.61 -26.38 8.32
CA PRO A 352 -19.36 -26.85 7.18
C PRO A 352 -20.61 -25.98 6.99
N VAL A 353 -20.72 -25.34 5.82
CA VAL A 353 -21.92 -24.59 5.43
C VAL A 353 -22.96 -25.58 4.88
N GLN A 354 -24.12 -25.69 5.55
CA GLN A 354 -25.30 -26.40 5.04
C GLN A 354 -25.84 -25.69 3.79
N ILE A 355 -26.09 -26.44 2.72
CA ILE A 355 -26.63 -25.95 1.46
C ILE A 355 -28.16 -26.03 1.53
N VAL A 356 -28.84 -24.89 1.43
CA VAL A 356 -30.30 -24.81 1.36
C VAL A 356 -30.69 -24.63 -0.11
N GLU A 357 -31.32 -25.67 -0.68
CA GLU A 357 -31.92 -25.79 -2.01
C GLU A 357 -31.02 -25.64 -3.27
N ALA A 358 -31.08 -26.66 -4.14
CA ALA A 358 -30.50 -26.64 -5.48
C ALA A 358 -31.61 -26.65 -6.53
N ILE A 359 -31.73 -25.58 -7.32
CA ILE A 359 -32.64 -25.50 -8.46
C ILE A 359 -31.85 -25.87 -9.73
N GLU A 360 -32.32 -26.88 -10.47
CA GLU A 360 -31.69 -27.28 -11.74
C GLU A 360 -32.14 -26.36 -12.88
N ILE A 361 -31.26 -25.47 -13.33
CA ILE A 361 -31.51 -24.56 -14.45
C ILE A 361 -30.81 -25.11 -15.69
N LYS A 362 -31.57 -25.46 -16.74
CA LYS A 362 -31.03 -25.93 -18.02
C LYS A 362 -30.64 -24.73 -18.91
N SER A 363 -29.49 -24.11 -18.63
CA SER A 363 -28.87 -23.09 -19.49
C SER A 363 -27.36 -22.92 -19.17
N ASP A 364 -26.62 -22.08 -19.90
CA ASP A 364 -25.17 -21.90 -19.68
C ASP A 364 -24.90 -21.27 -18.30
N THR A 365 -24.40 -22.12 -17.39
CA THR A 365 -24.14 -21.80 -15.99
C THR A 365 -23.14 -20.65 -15.82
N ASN A 366 -22.23 -20.43 -16.77
CA ASN A 366 -21.27 -19.33 -16.71
C ASN A 366 -21.93 -17.98 -16.98
N GLN A 367 -22.86 -17.94 -17.94
CA GLN A 367 -23.55 -16.72 -18.31
C GLN A 367 -24.46 -16.26 -17.16
N ILE A 368 -25.18 -17.19 -16.54
CA ILE A 368 -26.02 -16.93 -15.37
C ILE A 368 -25.18 -16.47 -14.18
N GLN A 369 -24.03 -17.10 -13.93
CA GLN A 369 -23.12 -16.70 -12.86
C GLN A 369 -22.65 -15.25 -13.02
N ASN A 370 -22.30 -14.85 -14.24
CA ASN A 370 -21.84 -13.50 -14.53
C ASN A 370 -22.96 -12.47 -14.33
N THR A 371 -24.19 -12.77 -14.76
CA THR A 371 -25.34 -11.89 -14.51
C THR A 371 -25.62 -11.74 -13.01
N LEU A 372 -25.60 -12.83 -12.24
CA LEU A 372 -25.85 -12.78 -10.80
C LEU A 372 -24.77 -11.98 -10.04
N LYS A 373 -23.49 -12.10 -10.41
CA LYS A 373 -22.41 -11.29 -9.82
C LYS A 373 -22.52 -9.80 -10.12
N VAL A 374 -23.13 -9.44 -11.24
CA VAL A 374 -23.37 -8.04 -11.62
C VAL A 374 -24.53 -7.46 -10.80
N VAL A 375 -25.61 -8.21 -10.63
CA VAL A 375 -26.83 -7.73 -9.95
C VAL A 375 -26.71 -7.83 -8.42
N TYR A 376 -26.08 -8.89 -7.90
CA TYR A 376 -25.89 -9.15 -6.47
C TYR A 376 -24.40 -9.46 -6.19
N PRO A 377 -23.54 -8.42 -6.11
CA PRO A 377 -22.09 -8.59 -6.02
C PRO A 377 -21.62 -9.30 -4.75
N ASP A 378 -22.44 -9.29 -3.70
CA ASP A 378 -22.12 -9.90 -2.40
C ASP A 378 -22.46 -11.40 -2.32
N ILE A 379 -23.25 -11.93 -3.26
CA ILE A 379 -23.57 -13.37 -3.31
C ILE A 379 -22.37 -14.15 -3.86
N VAL A 380 -21.92 -15.15 -3.09
CA VAL A 380 -20.83 -16.03 -3.48
C VAL A 380 -21.38 -17.16 -4.34
N THR A 381 -20.92 -17.26 -5.58
CA THR A 381 -21.39 -18.27 -6.52
C THR A 381 -20.27 -19.21 -6.94
N SER A 382 -20.57 -20.50 -7.04
CA SER A 382 -19.63 -21.53 -7.53
C SER A 382 -20.33 -22.50 -8.48
N ILE A 383 -19.68 -22.86 -9.58
CA ILE A 383 -20.21 -23.82 -10.55
C ILE A 383 -19.59 -25.18 -10.28
N THR A 384 -20.42 -26.22 -10.16
CA THR A 384 -19.98 -27.62 -10.01
C THR A 384 -20.70 -28.47 -11.05
N GLY A 385 -20.02 -28.78 -12.16
CA GLY A 385 -20.62 -29.45 -13.31
C GLY A 385 -21.73 -28.58 -13.94
N LYS A 386 -22.94 -29.14 -14.06
CA LYS A 386 -24.13 -28.43 -14.58
C LYS A 386 -24.91 -27.63 -13.52
N TYR A 387 -24.38 -27.54 -12.30
CA TYR A 387 -25.07 -26.90 -11.18
C TYR A 387 -24.36 -25.60 -10.81
N LEU A 388 -25.15 -24.54 -10.60
CA LEU A 388 -24.70 -23.28 -10.02
C LEU A 388 -25.13 -23.26 -8.55
N VAL A 389 -24.16 -23.23 -7.64
CA VAL A 389 -24.38 -23.17 -6.20
C VAL A 389 -24.23 -21.72 -5.75
N LEU A 390 -25.26 -21.20 -5.09
CA LEU A 390 -25.28 -19.86 -4.52
C LEU A 390 -25.08 -19.97 -3.00
N ARG A 391 -24.26 -19.11 -2.43
CA ARG A 391 -24.03 -18.98 -0.99
C ARG A 391 -24.23 -17.52 -0.62
N GLY A 392 -25.27 -17.25 0.15
CA GLY A 392 -25.57 -15.96 0.75
C GLY A 392 -25.03 -15.90 2.17
#